data_AF-A0A1M6TMH1-F1
#
_entry.id   AF-A0A1M6TMH1-F1
#
_cell.length_a   1.000
_cell.length_b   1.000
_cell.length_c   1.000
_cell.angle_alpha   90.00
_cell.angle_beta   90.00
_cell.angle_gamma   90.00
#
_symmetry.space_group_name_H-M   'P 1'
#
loop_
_entity.id
_entity.type
_entity.pdbx_description
1 polymer ?
#
loop_
_entity_poly.entity_id
_entity_poly.type
_entity_poly.pdbx_seq_one_letter_code
_entity_poly.pdbx_strand_id
1 'polypeptide(L)'
;MLTWMRSFGDLQRIGIECSGSYGAGLLRYVQVAGIEVLEVTAPDKHDRRRRGKNDDFDAESAAHAAFAERHTVTPRSRDGMVESLRVLKVCRKTAVQARRIALQIIQTTIVCAPDKLRDPLRQMTRMQLIRTLAAWRPDLTAYREVEEAYRIALKSLARRYLELHDEIADLDDMIEAIVKDLAPELLEQTAIGLNSAAQLLLTAGDNPERLKSEASFAALCDVGPADRTTREPIDDSSKH
;
A
#
# COMPACT_ATOMS: atom_id res chain seq x y z
N MET A 1 -2.62 31.30 9.09
CA MET A 1 -1.24 30.78 8.98
C MET A 1 -0.40 31.59 7.98
N LEU A 2 -0.72 31.60 6.68
CA LEU A 2 0.05 32.38 5.69
C LEU A 2 0.11 33.89 6.00
N THR A 3 -0.99 34.48 6.47
CA THR A 3 -1.01 35.89 6.93
C THR A 3 -0.04 36.15 8.08
N TRP A 4 0.09 35.18 9.00
CA TRP A 4 1.05 35.26 10.11
C TRP A 4 2.49 35.09 9.61
N MET A 5 2.77 34.14 8.71
CA MET A 5 4.11 33.98 8.13
C MET A 5 4.55 35.22 7.35
N ARG A 6 3.65 35.82 6.55
CA ARG A 6 3.89 37.07 5.81
C ARG A 6 4.05 38.29 6.73
N SER A 7 3.65 38.21 7.99
CA SER A 7 3.86 39.31 8.95
C SER A 7 5.32 39.45 9.40
N PHE A 8 6.17 38.44 9.17
CA PHE A 8 7.60 38.45 9.48
C PHE A 8 8.48 38.87 8.29
N GLY A 9 7.89 39.17 7.13
CA GLY A 9 8.60 39.61 5.93
C GLY A 9 8.15 38.88 4.66
N ASP A 10 8.94 39.03 3.59
CA ASP A 10 8.68 38.34 2.32
C ASP A 10 8.96 36.85 2.43
N LEU A 11 7.90 36.06 2.34
CA LEU A 11 7.95 34.62 2.44
C LEU A 11 8.43 34.01 1.11
N GLN A 12 9.72 33.66 1.05
CA GLN A 12 10.36 33.10 -0.13
C GLN A 12 10.06 31.61 -0.33
N ARG A 13 10.17 30.80 0.74
CA ARG A 13 10.08 29.33 0.68
C ARG A 13 9.56 28.73 1.99
N ILE A 14 8.94 27.56 1.89
CA ILE A 14 8.50 26.76 3.04
C ILE A 14 9.07 25.34 2.95
N GLY A 15 9.68 24.86 4.04
CA GLY A 15 10.03 23.45 4.22
C GLY A 15 8.87 22.67 4.85
N ILE A 16 8.47 21.54 4.26
CA ILE A 16 7.45 20.65 4.83
C ILE A 16 8.03 19.25 4.96
N GLU A 17 8.06 18.70 6.18
CA GLU A 17 8.32 17.27 6.39
C GLU A 17 7.04 16.46 6.11
N CYS A 18 7.18 15.22 5.61
CA CYS A 18 6.05 14.33 5.35
C CYS A 18 4.99 14.95 4.42
N SER A 19 5.42 15.71 3.41
CA SER A 19 4.52 16.36 2.44
C SER A 19 3.68 15.32 1.66
N GLY A 20 4.16 14.07 1.56
CA GLY A 20 3.43 12.90 1.08
C GLY A 20 2.52 12.19 2.11
N SER A 21 2.22 12.76 3.27
CA SER A 21 1.23 12.17 4.20
C SER A 21 0.53 13.24 5.01
N TYR A 22 0.95 13.48 6.25
CA TYR A 22 0.34 14.44 7.16
C TYR A 22 0.50 15.90 6.66
N GLY A 23 1.60 16.20 5.97
CA GLY A 23 1.87 17.52 5.38
C GLY A 23 1.15 17.81 4.07
N ALA A 24 0.37 16.87 3.51
CA ALA A 24 -0.19 17.02 2.16
C ALA A 24 -1.25 18.12 2.04
N GLY A 25 -2.07 18.31 3.08
CA GLY A 25 -3.04 19.40 3.12
C GLY A 25 -2.37 20.76 3.15
N LEU A 26 -1.28 20.87 3.93
CA LEU A 26 -0.49 22.08 4.05
C LEU A 26 0.28 22.40 2.77
N LEU A 27 0.89 21.39 2.15
CA LEU A 27 1.57 21.51 0.86
C LEU A 27 0.64 22.14 -0.19
N ARG A 28 -0.55 21.56 -0.38
CA ARG A 28 -1.53 22.05 -1.36
C ARG A 28 -2.01 23.47 -1.05
N TYR A 29 -2.30 23.76 0.22
CA TYR A 29 -2.71 25.11 0.63
C TYR A 29 -1.63 26.16 0.34
N VAL A 30 -0.36 25.82 0.54
CA VAL A 30 0.78 26.71 0.29
C VAL A 30 1.10 26.84 -1.20
N GLN A 31 1.00 25.74 -1.97
CA GLN A 31 1.17 25.73 -3.43
C GLN A 31 0.11 26.60 -4.13
N VAL A 32 -1.16 26.51 -3.73
CA VAL A 32 -2.23 27.38 -4.24
C VAL A 32 -1.95 28.87 -3.98
N ALA A 33 -1.22 29.19 -2.91
CA ALA A 33 -0.82 30.55 -2.59
C ALA A 33 0.41 31.06 -3.37
N GLY A 34 0.96 30.25 -4.29
CA GLY A 34 2.08 30.60 -5.16
C GLY A 34 3.44 30.61 -4.46
N ILE A 35 3.57 29.90 -3.33
CA ILE A 35 4.79 29.90 -2.53
C ILE A 35 5.57 28.62 -2.81
N GLU A 36 6.87 28.75 -3.02
CA GLU A 36 7.76 27.62 -3.27
C GLU A 36 7.84 26.72 -2.01
N VAL A 37 7.60 25.42 -2.19
CA VAL A 37 7.62 24.43 -1.10
C VAL A 37 8.67 23.37 -1.40
N LEU A 38 9.48 23.06 -0.39
CA LEU A 38 10.49 22.01 -0.45
C LEU A 38 10.12 20.91 0.55
N GLU A 39 10.13 19.64 0.10
CA GLU A 39 9.99 18.51 1.00
C GLU A 39 11.33 18.30 1.69
N VAL A 40 11.34 18.47 3.02
CA VAL A 40 12.55 18.25 3.81
C VAL A 40 12.62 16.77 4.17
N THR A 41 13.63 16.08 3.65
CA THR A 41 13.92 14.70 4.03
C THR A 41 14.72 14.74 5.33
N ALA A 42 14.17 14.20 6.41
CA ALA A 42 14.84 14.23 7.71
C ALA A 42 16.24 13.57 7.66
N PRO A 43 17.18 14.01 8.52
CA PRO A 43 18.49 13.39 8.62
C PRO A 43 18.38 11.92 9.05
N ASP A 44 19.44 11.18 8.77
CA ASP A 44 19.54 9.73 8.94
C ASP A 44 19.05 9.22 10.30
N LYS A 45 18.45 8.02 10.34
CA LYS A 45 17.83 7.43 11.55
C LYS A 45 18.79 7.32 12.76
N HIS A 46 20.10 7.40 12.51
CA HIS A 46 21.15 7.39 13.52
C HIS A 46 21.21 8.67 14.37
N ASP A 47 20.89 9.84 13.80
CA ASP A 47 20.91 11.11 14.54
C ASP A 47 19.66 11.30 15.41
N ARG A 48 18.51 10.78 14.97
CA ARG A 48 17.23 10.78 15.72
C ARG A 48 17.30 10.06 17.07
N ARG A 49 18.12 9.01 17.21
CA ARG A 49 18.21 8.26 18.47
C ARG A 49 18.97 8.98 19.58
N ARG A 50 19.74 10.03 19.26
CA ARG A 50 20.61 10.71 20.23
C ARG A 50 19.98 11.91 20.93
N ARG A 51 18.88 12.49 20.43
CA ARG A 51 18.45 13.83 20.86
C ARG A 51 17.00 14.01 21.33
N GLY A 52 16.21 12.94 21.36
CA GLY A 52 14.82 13.00 21.83
C GLY A 52 13.91 13.72 20.83
N LYS A 53 12.63 13.36 20.85
CA LYS A 53 11.61 13.94 19.96
C LYS A 53 11.29 15.36 20.45
N ASN A 54 11.58 16.38 19.63
CA ASN A 54 11.24 17.76 19.95
C ASN A 54 10.77 18.49 18.69
N ASP A 55 9.46 18.73 18.60
CA ASP A 55 8.78 19.24 17.41
C ASP A 55 9.25 20.67 17.01
N ASP A 56 9.73 21.48 17.98
CA ASP A 56 10.29 22.81 17.71
C ASP A 56 11.62 22.73 16.97
N PHE A 57 12.47 21.75 17.33
CA PHE A 57 13.75 21.52 16.65
C PHE A 57 13.55 20.94 15.26
N ASP A 58 12.55 20.09 15.07
CA ASP A 58 12.21 19.55 13.75
C ASP A 58 11.72 20.66 12.81
N ALA A 59 10.94 21.63 13.33
CA ALA A 59 10.51 22.81 12.57
C ALA A 59 11.69 23.75 12.20
N GLU A 60 12.59 24.04 13.14
CA GLU A 60 13.79 24.86 12.88
C GLU A 60 14.73 24.16 11.89
N SER A 61 14.96 22.86 12.07
CA SER A 61 15.78 22.05 11.17
C SER A 61 15.20 22.01 9.75
N ALA A 62 13.87 21.88 9.62
CA ALA A 62 13.18 21.93 8.34
C ALA A 62 13.30 23.30 7.66
N ALA A 63 13.16 24.39 8.41
CA ALA A 63 13.36 25.74 7.89
C ALA A 63 14.80 25.96 7.40
N HIS A 64 15.79 25.51 8.18
CA HIS A 64 17.22 25.61 7.81
C HIS A 64 17.57 24.75 6.59
N ALA A 65 17.03 23.53 6.50
CA ALA A 65 17.23 22.65 5.36
C ALA A 65 16.61 23.23 4.07
N ALA A 66 15.40 23.80 4.17
CA ALA A 66 14.74 24.48 3.06
C ALA A 66 15.48 25.75 2.63
N PHE A 67 15.98 26.55 3.57
CA PHE A 67 16.78 27.75 3.28
C PHE A 67 18.12 27.39 2.63
N ALA A 68 18.77 26.31 3.07
CA ALA A 68 20.06 25.87 2.56
C ALA A 68 19.98 24.98 1.29
N GLU A 69 18.77 24.66 0.81
CA GLU A 69 18.52 23.69 -0.28
C GLU A 69 19.22 22.32 -0.05
N ARG A 70 19.46 21.95 1.21
CA ARG A 70 20.13 20.70 1.57
C ARG A 70 19.09 19.64 1.90
N HIS A 71 19.20 18.48 1.25
CA HIS A 71 18.28 17.35 1.44
C HIS A 71 16.81 17.66 1.13
N THR A 72 16.58 18.62 0.23
CA THR A 72 15.25 19.02 -0.23
C THR A 72 14.88 18.29 -1.51
N VAL A 73 13.66 17.78 -1.58
CA VAL A 73 13.08 17.18 -2.78
C VAL A 73 11.88 18.04 -3.21
N THR A 74 11.70 18.23 -4.52
CA THR A 74 10.45 18.83 -5.03
C THR A 74 9.29 17.97 -4.54
N PRO A 75 8.33 18.53 -3.77
CA PRO A 75 7.20 17.76 -3.27
C PRO A 75 6.46 17.12 -4.43
N ARG A 76 6.10 15.84 -4.32
CA ARG A 76 5.25 15.20 -5.32
C ARG A 76 3.94 15.99 -5.42
N SER A 77 3.65 16.57 -6.57
CA SER A 77 2.34 17.16 -6.81
C SER A 77 1.30 16.03 -6.72
N ARG A 78 0.26 16.26 -5.90
CA ARG A 78 -0.79 15.30 -5.56
C ARG A 78 -2.10 15.62 -6.27
N ASP A 79 -1.98 16.20 -7.45
CA ASP A 79 -3.12 16.69 -8.19
C ASP A 79 -3.39 15.78 -9.39
N GLY A 80 -4.68 15.61 -9.72
CA GLY A 80 -5.12 14.85 -10.88
C GLY A 80 -5.17 13.33 -10.69
N MET A 81 -5.15 12.62 -11.83
CA MET A 81 -5.51 11.20 -11.91
C MET A 81 -4.46 10.26 -11.27
N VAL A 82 -3.20 10.70 -11.14
CA VAL A 82 -2.13 9.92 -10.50
C VAL A 82 -2.36 9.76 -8.99
N GLU A 83 -2.86 10.79 -8.31
CA GLU A 83 -3.22 10.68 -6.89
C GLU A 83 -4.46 9.81 -6.69
N SER A 84 -5.45 9.90 -7.58
CA SER A 84 -6.60 8.98 -7.61
C SER A 84 -6.15 7.52 -7.77
N LEU A 85 -5.24 7.25 -8.70
CA LEU A 85 -4.63 5.93 -8.90
C LEU A 85 -3.92 5.44 -7.63
N ARG A 86 -3.21 6.32 -6.93
CA ARG A 86 -2.50 5.99 -5.68
C ARG A 86 -3.47 5.54 -4.60
N VAL A 87 -4.55 6.29 -4.39
CA VAL A 87 -5.57 6.00 -3.37
C VAL A 87 -6.27 4.68 -3.67
N LEU A 88 -6.71 4.47 -4.92
CA LEU A 88 -7.37 3.23 -5.34
C LEU A 88 -6.45 2.01 -5.20
N LYS A 89 -5.16 2.13 -5.57
CA LYS A 89 -4.19 1.04 -5.42
C LYS A 89 -3.97 0.65 -3.96
N VAL A 90 -3.92 1.63 -3.06
CA VAL A 90 -3.81 1.37 -1.61
C VAL A 90 -5.06 0.64 -1.11
N CYS A 91 -6.25 1.12 -1.47
CA CYS A 91 -7.52 0.47 -1.11
C CYS A 91 -7.55 -0.98 -1.59
N ARG A 92 -7.24 -1.22 -2.88
CA ARG A 92 -7.18 -2.55 -3.48
C ARG A 92 -6.20 -3.47 -2.74
N LYS A 93 -5.01 -2.97 -2.41
CA LYS A 93 -4.02 -3.75 -1.66
C LYS A 93 -4.57 -4.21 -0.32
N THR A 94 -5.30 -3.35 0.39
CA THR A 94 -5.94 -3.72 1.67
C THR A 94 -7.05 -4.74 1.49
N ALA A 95 -7.88 -4.59 0.44
CA ALA A 95 -8.94 -5.55 0.14
C ALA A 95 -8.37 -6.94 -0.21
N VAL A 96 -7.31 -7.00 -1.03
CA VAL A 96 -6.60 -8.26 -1.37
C VAL A 96 -6.07 -8.94 -0.11
N GLN A 97 -5.46 -8.19 0.80
CA GLN A 97 -4.94 -8.72 2.06
C GLN A 97 -6.06 -9.25 2.94
N ALA A 98 -7.15 -8.49 3.10
CA ALA A 98 -8.31 -8.92 3.87
C ALA A 98 -8.96 -10.19 3.28
N ARG A 99 -9.06 -10.30 1.95
CA ARG A 99 -9.61 -11.47 1.25
C ARG A 99 -8.75 -12.70 1.50
N ARG A 100 -7.42 -12.54 1.47
CA ARG A 100 -6.47 -13.60 1.80
C ARG A 100 -6.63 -14.08 3.25
N ILE A 101 -6.76 -13.15 4.19
CA ILE A 101 -6.98 -13.47 5.61
C ILE A 101 -8.31 -14.22 5.79
N ALA A 102 -9.39 -13.76 5.17
CA ALA A 102 -10.68 -14.43 5.24
C ALA A 102 -10.60 -15.88 4.73
N LEU A 103 -9.95 -16.10 3.58
CA LEU A 103 -9.75 -17.44 3.04
C LEU A 103 -8.91 -18.34 3.96
N GLN A 104 -7.83 -17.80 4.53
CA GLN A 104 -6.98 -18.53 5.46
C GLN A 104 -7.77 -18.97 6.70
N ILE A 105 -8.55 -18.07 7.29
CA ILE A 105 -9.36 -18.38 8.47
C ILE A 105 -10.41 -19.45 8.11
N ILE A 106 -11.09 -19.34 6.95
CA ILE A 106 -12.04 -20.38 6.50
C ILE A 106 -11.38 -21.76 6.47
N GLN A 107 -10.19 -21.87 5.86
CA GLN A 107 -9.48 -23.14 5.75
C GLN A 107 -9.10 -23.70 7.13
N THR A 108 -8.52 -22.86 7.99
CA THR A 108 -8.14 -23.27 9.34
C THR A 108 -9.36 -23.67 10.18
N THR A 109 -10.47 -22.93 10.09
CA THR A 109 -11.73 -23.27 10.76
C THR A 109 -12.30 -24.60 10.27
N ILE A 110 -12.26 -24.90 8.97
CA ILE A 110 -12.72 -26.19 8.42
C ILE A 110 -11.87 -27.35 8.94
N VAL A 111 -10.55 -27.18 9.10
CA VAL A 111 -9.68 -28.23 9.63
C VAL A 111 -10.08 -28.63 11.05
N CYS A 112 -10.46 -27.65 11.88
CA CYS A 112 -10.89 -27.85 13.27
C CYS A 112 -12.37 -28.25 13.42
N ALA A 113 -13.16 -28.19 12.35
CA ALA A 113 -14.60 -28.47 12.41
C ALA A 113 -14.90 -29.96 12.66
N PRO A 114 -16.04 -30.29 13.29
CA PRO A 114 -16.53 -31.66 13.42
C PRO A 114 -16.58 -32.39 12.07
N ASP A 115 -16.30 -33.70 12.04
CA ASP A 115 -16.20 -34.49 10.81
C ASP A 115 -17.45 -34.36 9.91
N LYS A 116 -18.65 -34.38 10.53
CA LYS A 116 -19.93 -34.18 9.85
C LYS A 116 -20.00 -32.90 9.01
N LEU A 117 -19.35 -31.82 9.48
CA LEU A 117 -19.27 -30.54 8.77
C LEU A 117 -18.12 -30.52 7.78
N ARG A 118 -16.99 -31.13 8.12
CA ARG A 118 -15.75 -31.07 7.34
C ARG A 118 -15.80 -31.93 6.08
N ASP A 119 -16.36 -33.13 6.17
CA ASP A 119 -16.26 -34.13 5.10
C ASP A 119 -16.94 -33.70 3.78
N PRO A 120 -18.14 -33.09 3.79
CA PRO A 120 -18.75 -32.57 2.57
C PRO A 120 -17.94 -31.45 1.91
N LEU A 121 -17.16 -30.68 2.69
CA LEU A 121 -16.44 -29.50 2.23
C LEU A 121 -15.11 -29.83 1.54
N ARG A 122 -14.50 -30.99 1.85
CA ARG A 122 -13.17 -31.38 1.36
C ARG A 122 -13.08 -31.56 -0.16
N GLN A 123 -14.20 -31.93 -0.80
CA GLN A 123 -14.25 -32.23 -2.23
C GLN A 123 -14.59 -31.01 -3.10
N MET A 124 -14.85 -29.85 -2.48
CA MET A 124 -15.27 -28.65 -3.19
C MET A 124 -14.08 -27.86 -3.70
N THR A 125 -14.19 -27.31 -4.91
CA THR A 125 -13.27 -26.27 -5.37
C THR A 125 -13.41 -25.02 -4.50
N ARG A 126 -12.39 -24.16 -4.46
CA ARG A 126 -12.40 -22.94 -3.62
C ARG A 126 -13.68 -22.10 -3.81
N MET A 127 -14.07 -21.84 -5.05
CA MET A 127 -15.23 -20.97 -5.31
C MET A 127 -16.57 -21.68 -4.98
N GLN A 128 -16.67 -22.99 -5.25
CA GLN A 128 -17.83 -23.78 -4.82
C GLN A 128 -17.95 -23.80 -3.29
N LEU A 129 -16.84 -23.98 -2.58
CA LEU A 129 -16.77 -23.95 -1.12
C LEU A 129 -17.28 -22.61 -0.59
N ILE A 130 -16.69 -21.49 -1.02
CA ILE A 130 -17.07 -20.15 -0.56
C ILE A 130 -18.55 -19.88 -0.81
N ARG A 131 -19.05 -20.16 -2.02
CA ARG A 131 -20.46 -19.93 -2.36
C ARG A 131 -21.40 -20.79 -1.52
N THR A 132 -21.03 -22.05 -1.28
CA THR A 132 -21.82 -22.96 -0.43
C THR A 132 -21.90 -22.45 1.00
N LEU A 133 -20.75 -22.06 1.58
CA LEU A 133 -20.68 -21.51 2.94
C LEU A 133 -21.48 -20.20 3.07
N ALA A 134 -21.38 -19.31 2.08
CA ALA A 134 -22.11 -18.04 2.08
C ALA A 134 -23.64 -18.25 1.98
N ALA A 135 -24.07 -19.31 1.30
CA ALA A 135 -25.48 -19.66 1.12
C ALA A 135 -26.11 -20.38 2.32
N TRP A 136 -25.32 -20.82 3.31
CA TRP A 136 -25.84 -21.48 4.51
C TRP A 136 -26.87 -20.63 5.25
N ARG A 137 -27.84 -21.28 5.90
CA ARG A 137 -28.87 -20.66 6.72
C ARG A 137 -28.82 -21.24 8.13
N PRO A 138 -27.74 -20.97 8.90
CA PRO A 138 -27.65 -21.43 10.27
C PRO A 138 -28.69 -20.75 11.15
N ASP A 139 -29.06 -21.43 12.23
CA ASP A 139 -29.89 -20.84 13.27
C ASP A 139 -29.03 -19.91 14.13
N LEU A 140 -29.27 -18.60 14.01
CA LEU A 140 -28.51 -17.58 14.75
C LEU A 140 -28.81 -17.59 16.26
N THR A 141 -29.85 -18.29 16.70
CA THR A 141 -30.19 -18.43 18.12
C THR A 141 -29.47 -19.60 18.79
N ALA A 142 -29.06 -20.60 18.01
CA ALA A 142 -28.36 -21.81 18.46
C ALA A 142 -26.82 -21.65 18.52
N TYR A 143 -26.30 -20.43 18.63
CA TYR A 143 -24.85 -20.14 18.62
C TYR A 143 -24.04 -20.78 19.76
N ARG A 144 -24.70 -21.38 20.75
CA ARG A 144 -24.07 -22.13 21.84
C ARG A 144 -23.79 -23.59 21.45
N GLU A 145 -24.40 -24.07 20.38
CA GLU A 145 -24.14 -25.38 19.82
C GLU A 145 -22.92 -25.31 18.91
N VAL A 146 -22.02 -26.29 19.05
CA VAL A 146 -20.73 -26.29 18.34
C VAL A 146 -20.94 -26.25 16.82
N GLU A 147 -21.80 -27.11 16.27
CA GLU A 147 -22.04 -27.16 14.82
C GLU A 147 -22.60 -25.85 14.27
N GLU A 148 -23.57 -25.25 14.95
CA GLU A 148 -24.16 -23.98 14.53
C GLU A 148 -23.17 -22.82 14.68
N ALA A 149 -22.36 -22.79 15.73
CA ALA A 149 -21.28 -21.81 15.86
C ALA A 149 -20.29 -21.86 14.67
N TYR A 150 -19.91 -23.07 14.22
CA TYR A 150 -19.10 -23.26 13.01
C TYR A 150 -19.82 -22.74 11.75
N ARG A 151 -21.11 -23.08 11.56
CA ARG A 151 -21.88 -22.63 10.40
C ARG A 151 -22.02 -21.12 10.34
N ILE A 152 -22.29 -20.47 11.49
CA ILE A 152 -22.38 -19.01 11.61
C ILE A 152 -21.05 -18.35 11.24
N ALA A 153 -19.94 -18.81 11.84
CA ALA A 153 -18.62 -18.24 11.61
C ALA A 153 -18.17 -18.41 10.15
N LEU A 154 -18.30 -19.61 9.59
CA LEU A 154 -17.92 -19.90 8.21
C LEU A 154 -18.76 -19.11 7.20
N LYS A 155 -20.06 -18.95 7.44
CA LYS A 155 -20.93 -18.08 6.62
C LYS A 155 -20.46 -16.63 6.63
N SER A 156 -20.18 -16.09 7.82
CA SER A 156 -19.71 -14.69 7.96
C SER A 156 -18.40 -14.45 7.21
N LEU A 157 -17.43 -15.37 7.34
CA LEU A 157 -16.15 -15.29 6.63
C LEU A 157 -16.31 -15.43 5.11
N ALA A 158 -17.18 -16.34 4.66
CA ALA A 158 -17.43 -16.57 3.24
C ALA A 158 -18.11 -15.37 2.58
N ARG A 159 -19.06 -14.72 3.25
CA ARG A 159 -19.66 -13.45 2.78
C ARG A 159 -18.62 -12.36 2.66
N ARG A 160 -17.77 -12.18 3.69
CA ARG A 160 -16.66 -11.22 3.65
C ARG A 160 -15.71 -11.49 2.48
N TYR A 161 -15.42 -12.77 2.20
CA TYR A 161 -14.60 -13.13 1.05
C TYR A 161 -15.23 -12.69 -0.27
N LEU A 162 -16.54 -12.90 -0.46
CA LEU A 162 -17.26 -12.52 -1.68
C LEU A 162 -17.32 -10.99 -1.83
N GLU A 163 -17.69 -10.28 -0.76
CA GLU A 163 -17.72 -8.80 -0.75
C GLU A 163 -16.34 -8.22 -1.14
N LEU A 164 -15.26 -8.74 -0.55
CA LEU A 164 -13.90 -8.33 -0.91
C LEU A 164 -13.48 -8.79 -2.31
N HIS A 165 -14.05 -9.89 -2.83
CA HIS A 165 -13.76 -10.34 -4.18
C HIS A 165 -14.33 -9.39 -5.21
N ASP A 166 -15.58 -8.96 -4.99
CA ASP A 166 -16.29 -8.02 -5.85
C ASP A 166 -15.66 -6.62 -5.73
N GLU A 167 -15.36 -6.15 -4.51
CA GLU A 167 -14.66 -4.87 -4.28
C GLU A 167 -13.32 -4.79 -5.02
N ILE A 168 -12.55 -5.89 -5.05
CA ILE A 168 -11.27 -5.92 -5.78
C ILE A 168 -11.51 -5.82 -7.29
N ALA A 169 -12.55 -6.45 -7.82
CA ALA A 169 -12.88 -6.38 -9.24
C ALA A 169 -13.30 -4.95 -9.63
N ASP A 170 -14.17 -4.32 -8.83
CA ASP A 170 -14.59 -2.93 -9.04
C ASP A 170 -13.39 -1.97 -9.01
N LEU A 171 -12.46 -2.16 -8.06
CA LEU A 171 -11.25 -1.35 -7.96
C LEU A 171 -10.28 -1.61 -9.13
N ASP A 172 -10.19 -2.86 -9.62
CA ASP A 172 -9.40 -3.20 -10.80
C ASP A 172 -9.93 -2.47 -12.04
N ASP A 173 -11.25 -2.43 -12.24
CA ASP A 173 -11.88 -1.71 -13.36
C ASP A 173 -11.59 -0.20 -13.32
N MET A 174 -11.70 0.42 -12.13
CA MET A 174 -11.39 1.86 -11.95
C MET A 174 -9.90 2.15 -12.18
N ILE A 175 -9.01 1.28 -11.70
CA ILE A 175 -7.56 1.40 -11.92
C ILE A 175 -7.25 1.27 -13.41
N GLU A 176 -7.90 0.32 -14.11
CA GLU A 176 -7.73 0.13 -15.55
C GLU A 176 -8.15 1.37 -16.35
N ALA A 177 -9.29 1.97 -16.02
CA ALA A 177 -9.73 3.20 -16.66
C ALA A 177 -8.70 4.33 -16.50
N ILE A 178 -8.20 4.55 -15.29
CA ILE A 178 -7.19 5.61 -15.04
C ILE A 178 -5.87 5.32 -15.76
N VAL A 179 -5.43 4.06 -15.80
CA VAL A 179 -4.20 3.69 -16.52
C VAL A 179 -4.35 3.92 -18.02
N LYS A 180 -5.51 3.58 -18.60
CA LYS A 180 -5.81 3.84 -20.03
C LYS A 180 -5.83 5.33 -20.36
N ASP A 181 -6.35 6.16 -19.47
CA ASP A 181 -6.38 7.61 -19.67
C ASP A 181 -4.99 8.24 -19.53
N LEU A 182 -4.16 7.75 -18.60
CA LEU A 182 -2.83 8.30 -18.33
C LEU A 182 -1.76 7.84 -19.31
N ALA A 183 -1.79 6.57 -19.72
CA ALA A 183 -0.78 5.99 -20.59
C ALA A 183 -1.32 4.75 -21.33
N PRO A 184 -2.12 4.94 -22.39
CA PRO A 184 -2.67 3.82 -23.17
C PRO A 184 -1.56 2.98 -23.81
N GLU A 185 -0.48 3.61 -24.25
CA GLU A 185 0.69 2.98 -24.88
C GLU A 185 1.41 1.99 -23.96
N LEU A 186 1.32 2.16 -22.63
CA LEU A 186 1.93 1.27 -21.64
C LEU A 186 1.23 -0.09 -21.59
N LEU A 187 -0.06 -0.15 -21.93
CA LEU A 187 -0.84 -1.40 -21.97
C LEU A 187 -0.67 -2.16 -23.30
N GLU A 188 -0.17 -1.49 -24.33
CA GLU A 188 0.13 -2.10 -25.64
C GLU A 188 1.48 -2.83 -25.66
N GLN A 189 2.34 -2.58 -24.66
CA GLN A 189 3.64 -3.23 -24.56
C GLN A 189 3.56 -4.66 -24.00
N THR A 190 4.25 -5.57 -24.66
CA THR A 190 4.36 -6.97 -24.25
C THR A 190 4.96 -7.09 -22.85
N ALA A 191 4.32 -7.88 -21.98
CA ALA A 191 4.71 -8.14 -20.59
C ALA A 191 4.44 -7.01 -19.55
N ILE A 192 3.75 -5.92 -19.92
CA ILE A 192 3.30 -4.92 -18.94
C ILE A 192 1.83 -5.17 -18.58
N GLY A 193 1.60 -5.80 -17.42
CA GLY A 193 0.27 -5.95 -16.85
C GLY A 193 -0.22 -4.68 -16.15
N LEU A 194 -1.54 -4.57 -15.93
CA LEU A 194 -2.18 -3.42 -15.28
C LEU A 194 -1.52 -2.98 -13.97
N ASN A 195 -1.15 -3.93 -13.11
CA ASN A 195 -0.50 -3.64 -11.83
C ASN A 195 0.90 -3.03 -12.00
N SER A 196 1.64 -3.47 -13.02
CA SER A 196 2.97 -2.97 -13.37
C SER A 196 2.86 -1.59 -14.00
N ALA A 197 1.95 -1.38 -14.95
CA ALA A 197 1.65 -0.05 -15.52
C ALA A 197 1.26 0.96 -14.44
N ALA A 198 0.33 0.59 -13.54
CA ALA A 198 -0.04 1.43 -12.42
C ALA A 198 1.13 1.70 -11.46
N GLN A 199 2.02 0.72 -11.23
CA GLN A 199 3.21 0.94 -10.40
C GLN A 199 4.21 1.90 -11.06
N LEU A 200 4.40 1.78 -12.38
CA LEU A 200 5.26 2.66 -13.16
C LEU A 200 4.73 4.09 -13.12
N LEU A 201 3.43 4.29 -13.35
CA LEU A 201 2.80 5.62 -13.26
C LEU A 201 2.95 6.25 -11.87
N LEU A 202 2.81 5.47 -10.79
CA LEU A 202 2.97 5.96 -9.42
C LEU A 202 4.43 6.26 -9.04
N THR A 203 5.36 5.51 -9.61
CA THR A 203 6.79 5.73 -9.35
C THR A 203 7.34 6.86 -10.21
N ALA A 204 6.96 6.93 -11.48
CA ALA A 204 7.33 8.02 -12.39
C ALA A 204 6.72 9.34 -11.91
N GLY A 205 5.42 9.35 -11.57
CA GLY A 205 4.70 10.57 -11.14
C GLY A 205 5.01 11.78 -12.03
N ASP A 206 4.94 12.98 -11.46
CA ASP A 206 5.34 14.24 -12.11
C ASP A 206 6.86 14.40 -12.30
N ASN A 207 7.68 13.35 -12.08
CA ASN A 207 9.14 13.44 -12.16
C ASN A 207 9.74 12.28 -12.98
N PRO A 208 9.46 12.23 -14.30
CA PRO A 208 9.94 11.18 -15.19
C PRO A 208 11.47 11.06 -15.20
N GLU A 209 12.21 12.14 -14.94
CA GLU A 209 13.67 12.14 -14.79
C GLU A 209 14.23 11.30 -13.63
N ARG A 210 13.40 10.74 -12.72
CA ARG A 210 13.89 9.90 -11.61
C ARG A 210 14.12 8.43 -11.99
N LEU A 211 13.62 7.96 -13.13
CA LEU A 211 13.85 6.58 -13.60
C LEU A 211 15.03 6.52 -14.59
N LYS A 212 16.27 6.65 -14.08
CA LYS A 212 17.48 6.70 -14.92
C LYS A 212 18.18 5.36 -15.13
N SER A 213 17.69 4.24 -14.60
CA SER A 213 18.36 2.94 -14.79
C SER A 213 17.41 1.75 -14.88
N GLU A 214 17.78 0.80 -15.74
CA GLU A 214 17.09 -0.46 -16.00
C GLU A 214 17.01 -1.35 -14.73
N ALA A 215 18.01 -1.28 -13.85
CA ALA A 215 17.98 -1.94 -12.54
C ALA A 215 16.91 -1.36 -11.60
N SER A 216 16.69 -0.04 -11.65
CA SER A 216 15.62 0.61 -10.89
C SER A 216 14.24 0.20 -11.42
N PHE A 217 14.12 -0.06 -12.72
CA PHE A 217 12.90 -0.57 -13.36
C PHE A 217 12.63 -2.04 -13.01
N ALA A 218 13.65 -2.90 -13.04
CA ALA A 218 13.53 -4.33 -12.70
C ALA A 218 13.14 -4.58 -11.23
N ALA A 219 13.71 -3.81 -10.30
CA ALA A 219 13.33 -3.84 -8.88
C ALA A 219 11.89 -3.33 -8.64
N LEU A 220 11.39 -2.46 -9.53
CA LEU A 220 10.05 -1.87 -9.42
C LEU A 220 8.93 -2.78 -9.93
N CYS A 221 9.24 -3.55 -10.97
CA CYS A 221 8.33 -4.50 -11.60
C CYS A 221 8.34 -5.88 -10.90
N ASP A 222 9.07 -6.01 -9.77
CA ASP A 222 9.25 -7.26 -9.00
C ASP A 222 9.86 -8.40 -9.85
N VAL A 223 10.66 -8.02 -10.87
CA VAL A 223 11.33 -8.94 -11.83
C VAL A 223 12.84 -9.00 -11.60
N GLY A 224 13.33 -8.41 -10.51
CA GLY A 224 14.75 -8.47 -10.14
C GLY A 224 15.17 -9.91 -9.86
N PRO A 225 16.42 -10.31 -10.19
CA PRO A 225 16.92 -11.62 -9.83
C PRO A 225 16.84 -11.75 -8.31
N ALA A 226 16.04 -12.70 -7.83
CA ALA A 226 16.08 -13.08 -6.42
C ALA A 226 17.52 -13.50 -6.13
N ASP A 227 18.20 -12.76 -5.25
CA ASP A 227 19.48 -13.17 -4.70
C ASP A 227 19.26 -14.54 -4.04
N ARG A 228 19.61 -15.60 -4.78
CA ARG A 228 19.84 -16.92 -4.22
C ARG A 228 21.09 -16.74 -3.37
N THR A 229 20.90 -16.46 -2.08
CA THR A 229 21.93 -16.67 -1.09
C THR A 229 22.33 -18.14 -1.18
N THR A 230 23.43 -18.40 -1.89
CA THR A 230 24.12 -19.68 -1.87
C THR A 230 24.55 -19.91 -0.42
N ARG A 231 23.84 -20.81 0.28
CA ARG A 231 24.37 -21.43 1.50
C ARG A 231 25.68 -22.10 1.11
N GLU A 232 26.80 -21.50 1.52
CA GLU A 232 28.07 -22.21 1.54
C GLU A 232 27.94 -23.43 2.47
N PRO A 233 28.45 -24.60 2.06
CA PRO A 233 28.50 -25.77 2.92
C PRO A 233 29.49 -25.51 4.06
N ILE A 234 29.04 -25.66 5.29
CA ILE A 234 29.92 -25.71 6.47
C ILE A 234 30.74 -26.99 6.34
N ASP A 235 32.03 -26.82 6.09
CA ASP A 235 33.06 -27.84 6.13
C ASP A 235 33.19 -28.34 7.58
N ASP A 236 32.81 -29.61 7.79
CA ASP A 236 32.99 -30.33 9.04
C ASP A 236 34.35 -31.04 8.98
N SER A 237 35.39 -30.38 9.50
CA SER A 237 36.71 -30.98 9.65
C SER A 237 37.47 -30.45 10.88
N SER A 238 37.15 -31.06 12.03
CA SER A 238 38.08 -31.46 13.11
C SER A 238 38.87 -30.39 13.90
N LYS A 239 38.71 -30.41 15.24
CA LYS A 239 39.78 -30.65 16.25
C LYS A 239 39.45 -29.98 17.61
N HIS A 240 38.86 -30.73 18.54
CA HIS A 240 39.46 -31.23 19.80
C HIS A 240 38.37 -31.87 20.67
#